data_AF-A0A292Q6D4-F1
#
_entry.id   AF-A0A292Q6D4-F1
#
_cell.length_a   1.000
_cell.length_b   1.000
_cell.length_c   1.000
_cell.angle_alpha   90.00
_cell.angle_beta   90.00
_cell.angle_gamma   90.00
#
_symmetry.space_group_name_H-M   'P 1'
#
loop_
_entity.id
_entity.type
_entity.pdbx_description
1 polymer ?
#
loop_
_entity_poly.entity_id
_entity_poly.type
_entity_poly.pdbx_seq_one_letter_code
_entity_poly.pdbx_strand_id
1 'polypeptide(L)'
;MTGKKGGGIVVARSRCPVVNRLNEMLRFLKYGEGQHFGPRCDAAYSGNGEGVRQKSFLTMDLYLTDIVSLRLSGGSTRFWSPDRAKLMNIGAKRGRVLIFQ
;
A
#
# COMPACT_ATOMS: atom_id res chain seq x y z
N MET A 1 40.33 20.04 40.38
CA MET A 1 39.58 18.79 40.21
C MET A 1 38.50 19.01 39.15
N THR A 2 38.82 18.67 37.90
CA THR A 2 37.95 18.86 36.73
C THR A 2 37.23 17.56 36.41
N GLY A 3 35.96 17.46 36.83
CA GLY A 3 35.10 16.32 36.49
C GLY A 3 34.46 16.49 35.11
N LYS A 4 35.00 15.83 34.09
CA LYS A 4 34.32 15.65 32.79
C LYS A 4 33.14 14.70 32.99
N LYS A 5 31.90 15.22 32.90
CA LYS A 5 30.69 14.40 32.78
C LYS A 5 30.67 13.79 31.37
N GLY A 6 30.84 12.47 31.29
CA GLY A 6 30.66 11.71 30.06
C GLY A 6 29.21 11.79 29.61
N GLY A 7 28.95 12.50 28.50
CA GLY A 7 27.67 12.49 27.83
C GLY A 7 27.44 11.11 27.21
N GLY A 8 26.57 10.32 27.84
CA GLY A 8 26.11 9.06 27.27
C GLY A 8 25.40 9.34 25.93
N ILE A 9 25.88 8.71 24.87
CA ILE A 9 25.22 8.70 23.57
C ILE A 9 23.89 7.96 23.76
N VAL A 10 22.79 8.70 23.72
CA VAL A 10 21.46 8.13 23.60
C VAL A 10 21.33 7.62 22.16
N VAL A 11 21.57 6.33 21.96
CA VAL A 11 21.27 5.66 20.69
C VAL A 11 19.76 5.67 20.53
N ALA A 12 19.25 6.62 19.75
CA ALA A 12 17.85 6.65 19.36
C ALA A 12 17.55 5.38 18.54
N ARG A 13 16.81 4.44 19.13
CA ARG A 13 16.30 3.28 18.40
C ARG A 13 15.49 3.80 17.21
N SER A 14 15.95 3.49 16.00
CA SER A 14 15.18 3.68 14.78
C SER A 14 13.85 2.93 14.94
N ARG A 15 12.74 3.67 14.99
CA ARG A 15 11.42 3.04 15.01
C ARG A 15 11.12 2.55 13.61
N CYS A 16 11.48 1.31 13.32
CA CYS A 16 11.01 0.62 12.12
C CYS A 16 9.49 0.38 12.28
N PRO A 17 8.64 0.86 11.37
CA PRO A 17 7.22 0.54 11.39
C PRO A 17 7.03 -0.98 11.30
N VAL A 18 6.21 -1.54 12.19
CA VAL A 18 5.83 -2.96 12.16
C VAL A 18 4.45 -3.06 11.52
N VAL A 19 4.31 -3.91 10.50
CA VAL A 19 2.99 -4.25 9.94
C VAL A 19 2.26 -5.12 10.95
N ASN A 20 1.11 -4.64 11.43
CA ASN A 20 0.36 -5.31 12.51
C ASN A 20 -0.91 -5.99 11.99
N ARG A 21 -1.77 -5.23 11.29
CA ARG A 21 -3.07 -5.71 10.79
C ARG A 21 -3.52 -4.93 9.54
N LEU A 22 -4.51 -5.45 8.84
CA LEU A 22 -5.28 -4.69 7.86
C LEU A 22 -6.13 -3.63 8.56
N ASN A 23 -6.34 -2.49 7.89
CA ASN A 23 -7.25 -1.46 8.39
C ASN A 23 -8.71 -1.88 8.15
N GLU A 24 -9.64 -1.10 8.70
CA GLU A 24 -11.09 -1.33 8.59
C GLU A 24 -11.68 -0.96 7.22
N MET A 25 -10.92 -0.26 6.35
CA MET A 25 -11.40 0.15 5.03
C MET A 25 -11.29 -0.99 4.01
N LEU A 26 -12.19 -1.96 4.11
CA LEU A 26 -12.37 -2.95 3.04
C LEU A 26 -13.31 -2.41 1.97
N ARG A 27 -12.85 -2.41 0.70
CA ARG A 27 -13.65 -1.97 -0.45
C ARG A 27 -13.71 -3.06 -1.50
N PHE A 28 -14.91 -3.34 -2.00
CA PHE A 28 -15.12 -4.22 -3.14
C PHE A 28 -15.33 -3.38 -4.39
N LEU A 29 -14.50 -3.58 -5.41
CA LEU A 29 -14.58 -2.89 -6.68
C LEU A 29 -14.94 -3.88 -7.79
N LYS A 30 -15.91 -3.51 -8.62
CA LYS A 30 -16.28 -4.25 -9.82
C LYS A 30 -16.21 -3.30 -11.00
N TYR A 31 -15.39 -3.65 -11.99
CA TYR A 31 -15.26 -2.91 -13.23
C TYR A 31 -15.99 -3.66 -14.34
N GLY A 32 -16.88 -2.96 -15.04
CA GLY A 32 -17.51 -3.39 -16.29
C GLY A 32 -16.73 -2.95 -17.52
N GLU A 33 -17.30 -3.18 -18.69
CA GLU A 33 -16.72 -2.77 -19.96
C GLU A 33 -16.48 -1.25 -20.00
N GLY A 34 -15.30 -0.85 -20.48
CA GLY A 34 -14.88 0.55 -20.58
C GLY A 34 -14.59 1.27 -19.25
N GLN A 35 -14.93 0.68 -18.12
CA GLN A 35 -14.66 1.26 -16.81
C GLN A 35 -13.17 1.14 -16.45
N HIS A 36 -12.64 2.19 -15.85
CA HIS A 36 -11.24 2.23 -15.43
C HIS A 36 -11.11 3.08 -14.17
N PHE A 37 -9.95 2.97 -13.54
CA PHE A 37 -9.56 3.85 -12.45
C PHE A 37 -8.35 4.67 -12.87
N GLY A 38 -8.46 5.99 -12.75
CA GLY A 38 -7.40 6.90 -13.16
C GLY A 38 -6.12 6.76 -12.33
N PRO A 39 -4.95 7.17 -12.86
CA PRO A 39 -3.70 7.18 -12.11
C PRO A 39 -3.82 7.99 -10.81
N ARG A 40 -3.47 7.41 -9.67
CA ARG A 40 -3.53 8.08 -8.36
C ARG A 40 -2.47 7.53 -7.41
N CYS A 41 -2.27 8.25 -6.31
CA CYS A 41 -1.53 7.79 -5.13
C CYS A 41 -2.54 7.60 -3.99
N ASP A 42 -2.49 6.47 -3.30
CA ASP A 42 -3.39 6.22 -2.19
C ASP A 42 -2.91 7.01 -0.97
N ALA A 43 -3.78 7.87 -0.45
CA ALA A 43 -3.45 8.68 0.71
C ALA A 43 -3.29 7.80 1.95
N ALA A 44 -2.42 8.20 2.86
CA ALA A 44 -2.29 7.54 4.15
C ALA A 44 -3.62 7.60 4.91
N TYR A 45 -4.11 6.45 5.35
CA TYR A 45 -5.27 6.38 6.24
C TYR A 45 -4.81 6.63 7.68
N SER A 46 -5.51 7.52 8.39
CA SER A 46 -5.39 7.69 9.84
C SER A 46 -6.67 7.16 10.48
N GLY A 47 -6.55 6.09 11.27
CA GLY A 47 -7.70 5.53 11.96
C GLY A 47 -8.20 6.43 13.09
N ASN A 48 -9.51 6.44 13.30
CA ASN A 48 -10.19 7.23 14.34
C ASN A 48 -10.49 6.43 15.62
N GLY A 49 -9.97 5.21 15.75
CA GLY A 49 -10.24 4.36 16.92
C GLY A 49 -9.68 4.94 18.22
N GLU A 50 -10.39 4.73 19.33
CA GLU A 50 -9.93 5.08 20.67
C GLU A 50 -8.64 4.31 21.01
N GLY A 51 -7.51 5.02 21.14
CA GLY A 51 -6.21 4.44 21.48
C GLY A 51 -5.09 4.80 20.49
N VAL A 52 -4.27 3.81 20.11
CA VAL A 52 -3.08 4.03 19.27
C VAL A 52 -3.50 4.44 17.86
N ARG A 53 -3.12 5.66 17.45
CA ARG A 53 -3.32 6.18 16.09
C ARG A 53 -2.68 5.24 15.05
N GLN A 54 -3.50 4.45 14.38
CA GLN A 54 -3.05 3.57 13.31
C GLN A 54 -2.87 4.38 12.04
N LYS A 55 -1.73 4.17 11.37
CA LYS A 55 -1.46 4.73 10.04
C LYS A 55 -1.27 3.58 9.06
N SER A 56 -2.01 3.60 7.96
CA SER A 56 -1.75 2.71 6.83
C SER A 56 -0.84 3.43 5.85
N PHE A 57 0.28 2.80 5.53
CA PHE A 57 1.24 3.27 4.53
C PHE A 57 1.26 2.39 3.28
N LEU A 58 0.53 1.26 3.32
CA LEU A 58 0.49 0.28 2.25
C LEU A 58 -0.96 0.07 1.84
N THR A 59 -1.17 -0.07 0.53
CA THR A 59 -2.40 -0.59 -0.06
C THR A 59 -2.24 -2.08 -0.33
N MET A 60 -3.31 -2.85 -0.07
CA MET A 60 -3.41 -4.25 -0.41
C MET A 60 -4.57 -4.47 -1.36
N ASP A 61 -4.28 -4.85 -2.60
CA ASP A 61 -5.28 -5.18 -3.62
C ASP A 61 -5.33 -6.68 -3.86
N LEU A 62 -6.51 -7.28 -3.69
CA LEU A 62 -6.77 -8.69 -3.98
C LEU A 62 -7.66 -8.83 -5.22
N TYR A 63 -7.14 -9.47 -6.27
CA TYR A 63 -7.95 -9.81 -7.43
C TYR A 63 -8.84 -11.01 -7.14
N LEU A 64 -10.15 -10.79 -7.14
CA LEU A 64 -11.16 -11.82 -6.91
C LEU A 64 -11.52 -12.61 -8.18
N THR A 65 -11.21 -12.06 -9.35
CA THR A 65 -11.48 -12.65 -10.67
C THR A 65 -10.24 -12.58 -11.56
N ASP A 66 -10.27 -13.32 -12.67
CA ASP A 66 -9.22 -13.26 -13.70
C ASP A 66 -9.79 -13.12 -15.10
N ILE A 67 -8.91 -12.63 -15.98
CA ILE A 67 -9.23 -12.40 -17.39
C ILE A 67 -9.42 -13.70 -18.19
N VAL A 68 -8.86 -14.82 -17.73
CA VAL A 68 -8.90 -16.10 -18.47
C VAL A 68 -10.26 -16.77 -18.33
N SER A 69 -10.73 -16.92 -17.10
CA SER A 69 -12.03 -17.51 -16.76
C SER A 69 -13.19 -16.69 -17.30
N LEU A 70 -13.05 -15.36 -17.34
CA LEU A 70 -14.09 -14.46 -17.84
C LEU A 70 -13.91 -14.07 -19.32
N ARG A 71 -12.86 -14.56 -19.99
CA ARG A 71 -12.50 -14.21 -21.38
C ARG A 71 -12.46 -12.69 -21.63
N LEU A 72 -11.87 -11.95 -20.69
CA LEU A 72 -11.77 -10.49 -20.74
C LEU A 72 -10.39 -10.05 -21.26
N SER A 73 -10.30 -8.82 -21.76
CA SER A 73 -9.05 -8.16 -22.10
C SER A 73 -8.90 -6.86 -21.32
N GLY A 74 -7.68 -6.55 -20.84
CA GLY A 74 -7.40 -5.36 -20.06
C GLY A 74 -7.50 -5.57 -18.54
N GLY A 75 -7.94 -4.55 -17.80
CA GLY A 75 -8.13 -4.62 -16.35
C GLY A 75 -6.85 -4.77 -15.52
N SER A 76 -5.68 -4.50 -16.09
CA SER A 76 -4.40 -4.56 -15.37
C SER A 76 -4.24 -3.37 -14.43
N THR A 77 -3.71 -3.59 -13.22
CA THR A 77 -3.21 -2.47 -12.39
C THR A 77 -1.88 -2.01 -12.96
N ARG A 78 -1.79 -0.71 -13.27
CA ARG A 78 -0.58 -0.08 -13.81
C ARG A 78 0.13 0.70 -12.71
N PHE A 79 1.42 0.45 -12.58
CA PHE A 79 2.33 1.24 -11.76
C PHE A 79 3.20 2.13 -12.65
N TRP A 80 3.48 3.33 -12.17
CA TRP A 80 4.41 4.26 -12.79
C TRP A 80 5.65 4.38 -11.90
N SER A 81 6.82 4.50 -12.52
CA SER A 81 8.00 4.97 -11.78
C SER A 81 7.76 6.40 -11.27
N PRO A 82 8.49 6.85 -10.23
CA PRO A 82 8.30 8.19 -9.67
C PRO A 82 8.44 9.33 -10.71
N ASP A 83 9.34 9.15 -11.68
CA ASP A 83 9.57 10.06 -12.81
C ASP A 83 8.60 9.86 -13.99
N ARG A 84 7.68 8.89 -13.89
CA ARG A 84 6.73 8.45 -14.93
C ARG A 84 7.37 7.96 -16.24
N ALA A 85 8.69 7.73 -16.26
CA ALA A 85 9.41 7.27 -17.45
C ALA A 85 9.18 5.77 -17.73
N LYS A 86 8.84 4.99 -16.69
CA LYS A 86 8.61 3.54 -16.78
C LYS A 86 7.22 3.20 -16.29
N LEU A 87 6.64 2.18 -16.92
CA LEU A 87 5.35 1.62 -16.56
C LEU A 87 5.46 0.11 -16.35
N MET A 88 4.70 -0.40 -15.39
CA MET A 88 4.60 -1.83 -15.11
C MET A 88 3.12 -2.20 -15.01
N ASN A 89 2.66 -3.07 -15.90
CA ASN A 89 1.29 -3.59 -15.89
C ASN A 89 1.25 -4.95 -15.20
N ILE A 90 0.41 -5.08 -14.19
CA ILE A 90 0.11 -6.35 -13.55
C ILE A 90 -1.29 -6.78 -13.96
N GLY A 91 -1.38 -7.87 -14.73
CA GLY A 91 -2.68 -8.42 -15.12
C GLY A 91 -3.49 -8.92 -13.93
N ALA A 92 -4.82 -8.86 -14.01
CA ALA A 92 -5.70 -9.44 -13.00
C ALA A 92 -5.64 -10.98 -13.07
N LYS A 93 -5.19 -11.60 -11.97
CA LYS A 93 -5.19 -13.06 -11.77
C LYS A 93 -5.87 -13.35 -10.45
N ARG A 94 -6.86 -14.25 -10.45
CA ARG A 94 -7.64 -14.61 -9.26
C ARG A 94 -6.70 -15.09 -8.16
N GLY A 95 -6.89 -14.55 -6.96
CA GLY A 95 -6.08 -14.83 -5.78
C GLY A 95 -4.73 -14.09 -5.72
N ARG A 96 -4.36 -13.30 -6.75
CA ARG A 96 -3.15 -12.47 -6.68
C ARG A 96 -3.39 -11.29 -5.75
N VAL A 97 -2.45 -11.11 -4.84
CA VAL A 97 -2.38 -9.96 -3.92
C VAL A 97 -1.26 -9.04 -4.35
N LEU A 98 -1.56 -7.76 -4.49
CA LEU A 98 -0.56 -6.69 -4.64
C LEU A 98 -0.45 -5.96 -3.31
N ILE A 99 0.77 -5.72 -2.85
CA ILE A 99 1.06 -4.88 -1.69
C ILE A 99 2.03 -3.81 -2.15
N PHE A 100 1.65 -2.54 -2.04
CA PHE A 100 2.44 -1.42 -2.54
C PHE A 100 2.24 -0.16 -1.68
N GLN A 101 3.14 0.80 -1.85
CA GLN A 101 3.05 2.17 -1.32
C GLN A 101 2.76 3.14 -2.46
#